data_AF-A0A8X6NN95-F1
#
_entry.id   AF-A0A8X6NN95-F1
#
_cell.length_a   1.000
_cell.length_b   1.000
_cell.length_c   1.000
_cell.angle_alpha   90.00
_cell.angle_beta   90.00
_cell.angle_gamma   90.00
#
_symmetry.space_group_name_H-M   'P 1'
#
loop_
_entity.id
_entity.type
_entity.pdbx_description
1 polymer ?
#
loop_
_entity_poly.entity_id
_entity_poly.type
_entity_poly.pdbx_seq_one_letter_code
_entity_poly.pdbx_strand_id
1 'polypeptide(L)'
;MEESLRSAKSAVSSKSSNSSWDSGVYELEDDYSHVITENSDPVKVREVDYEFVPKENLELILEGRACPARLSARDRDIKEQQAILQVLRDEGLIVQPSSKAVGGIRFELVSTQHPLSSNSSSIRRLPPLNMRRKHKQRETEITHEEIQQKLIEAEERRKKRTEEKLNKIAVKDRHDIQNMAEQQAEINRQKLEKKIQTTTESRKKYLNELQEKLKVREEYAKKVRERKQMLDNGFPFYALPNGAD
;
A
#
# COMPACT_ATOMS: atom_id res chain seq x y z
N MET A 1 -12.86 -54.13 12.90
CA MET A 1 -13.28 -53.36 11.72
C MET A 1 -13.12 -51.90 12.12
N GLU A 2 -11.92 -51.36 11.88
CA GLU A 2 -11.66 -50.42 10.77
C GLU A 2 -12.31 -49.06 11.08
N GLU A 3 -11.66 -47.91 11.15
CA GLU A 3 -10.35 -47.44 10.71
C GLU A 3 -10.03 -46.16 11.52
N SER A 4 -8.74 -45.95 11.74
CA SER A 4 -8.14 -44.67 12.12
C SER A 4 -8.36 -43.63 11.02
N LEU A 5 -8.54 -42.35 11.34
CA LEU A 5 -7.77 -41.26 10.71
C LEU A 5 -8.04 -39.89 11.37
N ARG A 6 -6.92 -39.23 11.66
CA ARG A 6 -6.71 -37.90 12.23
C ARG A 6 -7.41 -36.80 11.42
N SER A 7 -8.04 -35.84 12.09
CA SER A 7 -8.20 -34.48 11.53
C SER A 7 -7.30 -33.52 12.31
N ALA A 8 -6.36 -32.93 11.59
CA ALA A 8 -5.29 -32.10 12.10
C ALA A 8 -5.81 -30.71 12.49
N LYS A 9 -5.23 -30.19 13.58
CA LYS A 9 -5.27 -28.79 13.97
C LYS A 9 -4.75 -27.92 12.82
N SER A 10 -5.57 -27.01 12.33
CA SER A 10 -5.09 -25.69 11.90
C SER A 10 -6.01 -24.65 12.52
N ALA A 11 -5.59 -24.19 13.70
CA ALA A 11 -6.05 -22.94 14.27
C ALA A 11 -5.75 -21.84 13.25
N VAL A 12 -6.76 -21.42 12.50
CA VAL A 12 -6.73 -20.14 11.80
C VAL A 12 -6.78 -19.09 12.90
N SER A 13 -5.59 -18.74 13.37
CA SER A 13 -5.32 -17.51 14.11
C SER A 13 -5.87 -16.36 13.27
N SER A 14 -7.09 -15.93 13.57
CA SER A 14 -7.58 -14.62 13.20
C SER A 14 -6.65 -13.61 13.88
N LYS A 15 -5.61 -13.22 13.14
CA LYS A 15 -4.86 -12.00 13.38
C LYS A 15 -5.83 -10.83 13.16
N SER A 16 -6.71 -10.63 14.14
CA SER A 16 -7.32 -9.35 14.39
C SER A 16 -6.19 -8.46 14.83
N SER A 17 -5.70 -7.61 13.93
CA SER A 17 -4.86 -6.48 14.28
C SER A 17 -5.73 -5.48 15.03
N ASN A 18 -6.07 -5.79 16.28
CA ASN A 18 -6.40 -4.76 17.24
C ASN A 18 -5.14 -3.88 17.34
N SER A 19 -5.31 -2.61 16.95
CA SER A 19 -4.30 -1.55 17.04
C SER A 19 -2.95 -1.88 16.41
N SER A 20 -2.85 -1.78 15.08
CA SER A 20 -1.59 -1.28 14.53
C SER A 20 -1.56 0.22 14.78
N TRP A 21 -1.01 0.61 15.93
CA TRP A 21 -0.35 1.89 16.04
C TRP A 21 0.94 1.77 15.21
N ASP A 22 0.77 1.76 13.88
CA ASP A 22 1.85 1.94 12.92
C ASP A 22 2.25 3.41 12.93
N SER A 23 2.85 3.80 14.04
CA SER A 23 3.55 5.05 14.22
C SER A 23 4.67 4.69 15.16
N GLY A 24 5.85 4.47 14.60
CA GLY A 24 7.10 4.32 15.36
C GLY A 24 7.41 5.60 16.11
N VAL A 25 6.69 5.85 17.20
CA VAL A 25 6.77 7.04 18.04
C VAL A 25 6.91 6.57 19.48
N TYR A 26 8.05 5.94 19.78
CA TYR A 26 8.47 5.72 21.18
C TYR A 26 9.98 5.94 21.41
N GLU A 27 10.73 6.35 20.38
CA GLU A 27 12.14 6.81 20.52
C GLU A 27 12.36 8.25 20.01
N LEU A 28 11.28 8.97 19.66
CA LEU A 28 11.33 10.34 19.13
C LEU A 28 10.90 11.41 20.14
N GLU A 29 10.56 11.04 21.38
CA GLU A 29 10.04 12.00 22.37
C GLU A 29 11.05 13.09 22.73
N ASP A 30 12.36 12.79 22.73
CA ASP A 30 13.39 13.80 22.97
C ASP A 30 13.62 14.70 21.74
N ASP A 31 13.68 14.10 20.54
CA ASP A 31 13.96 14.81 19.29
C ASP A 31 12.82 15.75 18.88
N TYR A 32 11.58 15.46 19.26
CA TYR A 32 10.40 16.27 18.90
C TYR A 32 9.80 17.06 20.07
N SER A 33 10.48 17.08 21.23
CA SER A 33 10.06 17.85 22.42
C SER A 33 9.91 19.36 22.18
N HIS A 34 10.56 19.88 21.13
CA HIS A 34 10.53 21.29 20.72
C HIS A 34 9.33 21.62 19.80
N VAL A 35 8.57 20.63 19.33
CA VAL A 35 7.43 20.84 18.44
C VAL A 35 6.18 21.07 19.27
N ILE A 36 5.70 22.32 19.25
CA ILE A 36 4.46 22.72 19.91
C ILE A 36 3.30 22.47 18.95
N THR A 37 2.32 21.69 19.40
CA THR A 37 1.09 21.36 18.66
C THR A 37 -0.13 21.89 19.40
N GLU A 38 -1.30 21.84 18.76
CA GLU A 38 -2.59 22.22 19.36
C GLU A 38 -2.93 21.44 20.65
N ASN A 39 -2.32 20.26 20.83
CA ASN A 39 -2.51 19.39 22.00
C ASN A 39 -1.40 19.54 23.06
N SER A 40 -0.43 20.45 22.85
CA SER A 40 0.63 20.75 23.81
C SER A 40 0.09 21.60 24.97
N ASP A 41 0.95 21.89 25.96
CA ASP A 41 0.60 22.72 27.13
C ASP A 41 -0.05 24.06 26.71
N PRO A 42 -1.27 24.39 27.19
CA PRO A 42 -2.00 25.60 26.79
C PRO A 42 -1.26 26.90 27.10
N VAL A 43 -0.30 26.91 28.04
CA VAL A 43 0.52 28.10 28.31
C VAL A 43 1.50 28.33 27.16
N LYS A 44 2.20 27.28 26.71
CA LYS A 44 3.16 27.36 25.60
C LYS A 44 2.51 27.67 24.26
N VAL A 45 1.31 27.12 24.02
CA VAL A 45 0.54 27.42 22.80
C VAL A 45 0.23 28.92 22.73
N ARG A 46 -0.19 29.52 23.84
CA ARG A 46 -0.45 30.97 23.90
C ARG A 46 0.79 31.82 23.69
N GLU A 47 1.94 31.41 24.27
CA GLU A 47 3.21 32.11 24.06
C GLU A 47 3.57 32.15 22.56
N VAL A 48 3.45 31.01 21.86
CA VAL A 48 3.65 30.95 20.41
C VAL A 48 2.69 31.87 19.67
N ASP A 49 1.40 31.87 20.02
CA ASP A 49 0.41 32.74 19.39
C ASP A 49 0.72 34.24 19.55
N TYR A 50 1.32 34.64 20.68
CA TYR A 50 1.73 36.03 20.91
C TYR A 50 3.05 36.40 20.23
N GLU A 51 4.01 35.48 20.21
CA GLU A 51 5.36 35.72 19.69
C GLU A 51 5.47 35.49 18.18
N PHE A 52 4.52 34.78 17.58
CA PHE A 52 4.55 34.46 16.16
C PHE A 52 4.39 35.72 15.30
N VAL A 53 5.47 36.12 14.64
CA VAL A 53 5.47 37.19 13.63
C VAL A 53 5.53 36.55 12.25
N PRO A 54 4.45 36.63 11.43
CA PRO A 54 4.47 36.08 10.09
C PRO A 54 5.53 36.81 9.24
N LYS A 55 6.49 36.07 8.71
CA LYS A 55 7.50 36.61 7.80
C LYS A 55 6.97 36.54 6.37
N GLU A 56 6.56 37.68 5.83
CA GLU A 56 6.01 37.80 4.48
C GLU A 56 7.08 37.69 3.37
N ASN A 57 8.35 37.90 3.72
CA ASN A 57 9.48 37.94 2.76
C ASN A 57 10.39 36.71 2.86
N LEU A 58 9.81 35.51 2.89
CA LEU A 58 10.59 34.28 2.82
C LEU A 58 11.00 34.03 1.36
N GLU A 59 12.28 34.20 1.06
CA GLU A 59 12.85 33.78 -0.22
C GLU A 59 12.97 32.25 -0.25
N LEU A 60 11.89 31.60 -0.68
CA LEU A 60 11.85 30.13 -0.80
C LEU A 60 12.54 29.72 -2.10
N ILE A 61 13.78 29.25 -1.99
CA ILE A 61 14.52 28.70 -3.12
C ILE A 61 14.14 27.23 -3.29
N LEU A 62 13.51 26.90 -4.41
CA LEU A 62 13.23 25.52 -4.81
C LEU A 62 14.51 24.86 -5.35
N GLU A 63 15.28 24.20 -4.48
CA GLU A 63 16.33 23.28 -4.92
C GLU A 63 15.73 21.94 -5.37
N GLY A 64 15.68 21.74 -6.68
CA GLY A 64 15.38 20.43 -7.27
C GLY A 64 16.57 19.48 -7.12
N ARG A 65 16.64 18.69 -6.05
CA ARG A 65 17.58 17.57 -5.97
C ARG A 65 17.00 16.38 -6.71
N ALA A 66 17.74 15.87 -7.71
CA ALA A 66 17.36 14.66 -8.42
C ALA A 66 17.32 13.49 -7.42
N CYS A 67 16.12 12.98 -7.15
CA CYS A 67 15.97 11.78 -6.32
C CYS A 67 16.67 10.61 -7.02
N PRO A 68 17.65 9.94 -6.38
CA PRO A 68 18.29 8.79 -6.99
C PRO A 68 17.23 7.72 -7.21
N ALA A 69 17.11 7.26 -8.47
CA ALA A 69 16.19 6.21 -8.83
C ALA A 69 16.45 4.98 -7.95
N ARG A 70 15.39 4.43 -7.34
CA ARG A 70 15.48 3.19 -6.57
C ARG A 70 15.75 2.04 -7.54
N LEU A 71 17.04 1.74 -7.73
CA LEU A 71 17.48 0.56 -8.47
C LEU A 71 16.93 -0.69 -7.79
N SER A 72 16.52 -1.67 -8.60
CA SER A 72 16.21 -3.01 -8.13
C SER A 72 17.43 -3.60 -7.40
N ALA A 73 17.21 -4.51 -6.45
CA ALA A 73 18.31 -5.20 -5.77
C ALA A 73 19.31 -5.79 -6.78
N ARG A 74 18.79 -6.42 -7.85
CA ARG A 74 19.61 -6.95 -8.95
C ARG A 74 20.43 -5.88 -9.67
N ASP A 75 19.87 -4.70 -9.90
CA ASP A 75 20.56 -3.64 -10.63
C ASP A 75 21.62 -2.95 -9.75
N ARG A 76 21.43 -2.91 -8.44
CA ARG A 76 22.45 -2.49 -7.49
C ARG A 76 23.66 -3.42 -7.54
N ASP A 77 23.42 -4.73 -7.47
CA ASP A 77 24.49 -5.73 -7.52
C ASP A 77 25.28 -5.64 -8.84
N ILE A 78 24.59 -5.44 -9.97
CA ILE A 78 25.24 -5.27 -11.28
C ILE A 78 26.10 -4.00 -11.29
N LYS A 79 25.60 -2.89 -10.76
CA LYS A 79 26.34 -1.62 -10.72
C LYS A 79 27.56 -1.71 -9.81
N GLU A 80 27.42 -2.38 -8.67
CA GLU A 80 28.51 -2.63 -7.73
C GLU A 80 29.57 -3.54 -8.36
N GLN A 81 29.17 -4.63 -9.00
CA GLN A 81 30.08 -5.51 -9.75
C GLN A 81 30.82 -4.76 -10.86
N GLN A 82 30.14 -3.88 -11.59
CA GLN A 82 30.79 -3.05 -12.61
C GLN A 82 31.80 -2.07 -12.01
N ALA A 83 31.48 -1.46 -10.86
CA ALA A 83 32.40 -0.57 -10.15
C ALA A 83 33.64 -1.33 -9.66
N ILE A 84 33.47 -2.52 -9.06
CA ILE A 84 34.57 -3.39 -8.63
C ILE A 84 35.44 -3.77 -9.83
N LEU A 85 34.84 -4.20 -10.95
CA LEU A 85 35.58 -4.53 -12.17
C LEU A 85 36.34 -3.34 -12.76
N GLN A 86 35.88 -2.11 -12.54
CA GLN A 86 36.57 -0.92 -12.99
C GLN A 86 37.78 -0.63 -12.10
N VAL A 87 37.62 -0.66 -10.77
CA VAL A 87 38.73 -0.51 -9.83
C VAL A 87 39.82 -1.56 -10.07
N LEU A 88 39.43 -2.82 -10.25
CA LEU A 88 40.38 -3.91 -10.54
C LEU A 88 41.10 -3.76 -11.89
N ARG A 89 40.51 -3.03 -12.86
CA ARG A 89 41.21 -2.66 -14.10
C ARG A 89 42.19 -1.52 -13.86
N ASP A 90 41.80 -0.52 -13.08
CA ASP A 90 42.63 0.64 -12.75
C ASP A 90 43.84 0.24 -11.89
N GLU A 91 43.67 -0.75 -11.02
CA GLU A 91 44.75 -1.37 -10.21
C GLU A 91 45.61 -2.37 -11.02
N GLY A 92 45.25 -2.66 -12.27
CA GLY A 92 45.98 -3.58 -13.14
C GLY A 92 45.84 -5.07 -12.78
N LEU A 93 44.92 -5.43 -11.90
CA LEU A 93 44.65 -6.81 -11.49
C LEU A 93 43.84 -7.60 -12.54
N ILE A 94 43.10 -6.90 -13.41
CA ILE A 94 42.36 -7.49 -14.53
C ILE A 94 42.93 -7.01 -15.86
N VAL A 95 43.35 -7.96 -16.69
CA VAL A 95 43.85 -7.71 -18.04
C VAL A 95 42.75 -7.11 -18.92
N GLN A 96 42.96 -5.89 -19.39
CA GLN A 96 42.06 -5.23 -20.33
C GLN A 96 42.08 -5.97 -21.69
N PRO A 97 40.92 -6.21 -22.32
CA PRO A 97 40.89 -6.82 -23.64
C PRO A 97 41.70 -5.97 -24.62
N SER A 98 42.55 -6.63 -25.40
CA SER A 98 43.57 -6.03 -26.28
C SER A 98 43.03 -5.07 -27.35
N SER A 99 41.71 -4.96 -27.51
CA SER A 99 41.07 -4.03 -28.45
C SER A 99 41.01 -2.58 -27.95
N LYS A 100 41.33 -2.32 -26.67
CA LYS A 100 41.31 -0.97 -26.06
C LYS A 100 42.62 -0.56 -25.39
N ALA A 101 43.73 -1.26 -25.67
CA ALA A 101 45.04 -0.86 -25.16
C ALA A 101 45.50 0.41 -25.89
N VAL A 102 45.47 1.55 -25.19
CA VAL A 102 46.12 2.79 -25.62
C VAL A 102 47.63 2.59 -25.44
N GLY A 103 48.33 2.26 -26.52
CA GLY A 103 49.81 2.34 -26.56
C GLY A 103 50.58 1.02 -26.53
N GLY A 104 50.26 0.08 -27.42
CA GLY A 104 51.14 -1.06 -27.69
C GLY A 104 51.15 -1.43 -29.18
N ILE A 105 52.34 -1.55 -29.78
CA ILE A 105 52.50 -2.06 -31.15
C ILE A 105 52.54 -3.59 -31.06
N ARG A 106 51.63 -4.27 -31.76
CA ARG A 106 51.66 -5.71 -31.94
C ARG A 106 52.06 -6.02 -33.37
N PHE A 107 53.13 -6.79 -33.54
CA PHE A 107 53.50 -7.38 -34.82
C PHE A 107 53.44 -8.90 -34.72
N GLU A 108 53.13 -9.55 -35.83
CA GLU A 108 53.18 -10.99 -35.99
C GLU A 108 54.51 -11.32 -36.68
N LEU A 109 55.43 -11.96 -35.97
CA LEU A 109 56.70 -12.39 -36.53
C LEU A 109 56.51 -13.78 -37.15
N VAL A 110 56.34 -13.83 -38.46
CA VAL A 110 56.33 -15.07 -39.23
C VAL A 110 57.77 -15.40 -39.62
N SER A 111 58.33 -16.46 -39.04
CA SER A 111 59.68 -16.93 -39.39
C SER A 111 59.70 -17.44 -40.84
N THR A 112 60.59 -16.89 -41.67
CA THR A 112 60.78 -17.29 -43.08
C THR A 112 61.41 -18.68 -43.24
N GLN A 113 61.83 -19.34 -42.15
CA GLN A 113 62.50 -20.64 -42.18
C GLN A 113 61.56 -21.86 -42.21
N HIS A 114 60.26 -21.67 -42.40
CA HIS A 114 59.36 -22.78 -42.72
C HIS A 114 58.67 -22.63 -44.08
N PRO A 115 59.42 -22.78 -45.20
CA PRO A 115 58.82 -23.41 -46.36
C PRO A 115 58.65 -24.89 -45.99
N LEU A 116 57.43 -25.29 -45.61
CA LEU A 116 56.98 -26.68 -45.66
C LEU A 116 57.71 -27.69 -44.73
N SER A 117 57.92 -27.39 -43.45
CA SER A 117 58.24 -28.47 -42.51
C SER A 117 57.01 -29.30 -42.21
N SER A 118 56.98 -30.48 -42.81
CA SER A 118 55.93 -31.49 -42.75
C SER A 118 55.78 -32.18 -41.38
N ASN A 119 56.53 -31.78 -40.35
CA ASN A 119 56.66 -32.55 -39.10
C ASN A 119 56.50 -31.74 -37.80
N SER A 120 55.52 -30.83 -37.70
CA SER A 120 55.06 -30.38 -36.37
C SER A 120 53.61 -30.82 -36.13
N SER A 121 53.43 -31.77 -35.22
CA SER A 121 52.16 -32.39 -34.81
C SER A 121 51.24 -31.45 -34.01
N SER A 122 51.46 -30.13 -34.07
CA SER A 122 50.67 -29.13 -33.34
C SER A 122 50.18 -27.99 -34.25
N ILE A 123 50.16 -28.17 -35.57
CA ILE A 123 49.40 -27.26 -36.44
C ILE A 123 47.93 -27.54 -36.17
N ARG A 124 47.28 -26.68 -35.36
CA ARG A 124 45.83 -26.67 -35.17
C ARG A 124 45.22 -26.51 -36.56
N ARG A 125 44.78 -27.61 -37.15
CA ARG A 125 44.05 -27.59 -38.42
C ARG A 125 42.89 -26.65 -38.24
N LEU A 126 42.84 -25.59 -39.05
CA LEU A 126 41.67 -24.72 -39.10
C LEU A 126 40.44 -25.59 -39.31
N PRO A 127 39.31 -25.30 -38.64
CA PRO A 127 38.08 -26.05 -38.84
C PRO A 127 37.78 -26.13 -40.34
N PRO A 128 37.37 -27.29 -40.87
CA PRO A 128 37.05 -27.41 -42.28
C PRO A 128 36.04 -26.33 -42.66
N LEU A 129 36.40 -25.52 -43.65
CA LEU A 129 35.52 -24.49 -44.21
C LEU A 129 34.29 -25.19 -44.77
N ASN A 130 33.20 -25.21 -43.99
CA ASN A 130 31.91 -25.72 -44.41
C ASN A 130 31.34 -24.79 -45.49
N MET A 131 31.84 -24.91 -46.73
CA MET A 131 31.40 -24.13 -47.89
C MET A 131 29.89 -24.29 -48.14
N ARG A 132 29.31 -25.45 -47.77
CA ARG A 132 27.86 -25.69 -47.81
C ARG A 132 27.05 -24.84 -46.82
N ARG A 133 27.64 -24.39 -45.70
CA ARG A 133 26.96 -23.49 -44.75
C ARG A 133 27.10 -22.01 -45.14
N LYS A 134 28.16 -21.63 -45.87
CA LYS A 134 28.34 -20.26 -46.36
C LYS A 134 27.25 -19.83 -47.34
N HIS A 135 26.72 -20.74 -48.15
CA HIS A 135 25.58 -20.41 -49.04
C HIS A 135 24.24 -20.28 -48.31
N LYS A 136 24.07 -20.88 -47.12
CA LYS A 136 22.89 -20.69 -46.26
C LYS A 136 23.01 -19.49 -45.31
N GLN A 137 24.21 -18.94 -45.12
CA GLN A 137 24.49 -17.82 -44.20
C GLN A 137 24.79 -16.50 -44.91
N ARG A 138 24.73 -16.44 -46.24
CA ARG A 138 24.52 -15.15 -46.90
C ARG A 138 23.06 -14.78 -46.66
N GLU A 139 22.81 -14.20 -45.49
CA GLU A 139 21.54 -13.55 -45.20
C GLU A 139 21.23 -12.64 -46.38
N THR A 140 20.11 -12.91 -47.04
CA THR A 140 19.59 -12.04 -48.09
C THR A 140 19.52 -10.63 -47.54
N GLU A 141 20.15 -9.68 -48.22
CA GLU A 141 20.12 -8.28 -47.83
C GLU A 141 18.67 -7.84 -47.73
N ILE A 142 18.22 -7.57 -46.50
CA ILE A 142 16.85 -7.17 -46.20
C ILE A 142 16.58 -5.89 -46.99
N THR A 143 15.51 -5.90 -47.79
CA THR A 143 15.12 -4.73 -48.57
C THR A 143 14.71 -3.59 -47.65
N HIS A 144 14.89 -2.34 -48.10
CA HIS A 144 14.53 -1.17 -47.30
C HIS A 144 13.06 -1.19 -46.85
N GLU A 145 12.17 -1.70 -47.69
CA GLU A 145 10.74 -1.86 -47.37
C GLU A 145 10.51 -2.85 -46.22
N GLU A 146 11.21 -3.98 -46.19
CA GLU A 146 11.12 -4.95 -45.10
C GLU A 146 11.66 -4.37 -43.76
N ILE A 147 12.68 -3.52 -43.82
CA ILE A 147 13.19 -2.81 -42.63
C ILE A 147 12.11 -1.87 -42.09
N GLN A 148 11.50 -1.07 -42.96
CA GLN A 148 10.43 -0.15 -42.56
C GLN A 148 9.22 -0.89 -41.99
N GLN A 149 8.81 -1.99 -42.63
CA GLN A 149 7.69 -2.80 -42.15
C GLN A 149 7.96 -3.37 -40.76
N LYS A 150 9.18 -3.85 -40.48
CA LYS A 150 9.58 -4.32 -39.14
C LYS A 150 9.60 -3.20 -38.10
N LEU A 151 9.98 -1.98 -38.49
CA LEU A 151 9.96 -0.81 -37.60
C LEU A 151 8.53 -0.41 -37.25
N ILE A 152 7.64 -0.36 -38.24
CA ILE A 152 6.21 -0.08 -38.04
C ILE A 152 5.59 -1.13 -37.12
N GLU A 153 5.83 -2.42 -37.37
CA GLU A 153 5.30 -3.50 -36.54
C GLU A 153 5.83 -3.44 -35.10
N ALA A 154 7.11 -3.07 -34.92
CA ALA A 154 7.68 -2.87 -33.60
C ALA A 154 7.05 -1.66 -32.87
N GLU A 155 6.75 -0.58 -33.59
CA GLU A 155 6.05 0.59 -33.07
C GLU A 155 4.60 0.27 -32.69
N GLU A 156 3.87 -0.48 -33.53
CA GLU A 156 2.52 -0.95 -33.24
C GLU A 156 2.50 -1.85 -32.00
N ARG A 157 3.45 -2.77 -31.88
CA ARG A 157 3.61 -3.60 -30.68
C ARG A 157 3.85 -2.75 -29.43
N ARG A 158 4.63 -1.66 -29.54
CA ARG A 158 4.85 -0.73 -28.43
C ARG A 158 3.55 0.01 -28.07
N LYS A 159 2.84 0.54 -29.08
CA LYS A 159 1.59 1.29 -28.92
C LYS A 159 0.49 0.43 -28.28
N LYS A 160 0.33 -0.82 -28.74
CA LYS A 160 -0.63 -1.77 -28.18
C LYS A 160 -0.37 -2.05 -26.70
N ARG A 161 0.89 -2.28 -26.32
CA ARG A 161 1.27 -2.47 -24.90
C ARG A 161 0.99 -1.24 -24.05
N THR A 162 1.22 -0.04 -24.57
CA THR A 162 0.91 1.20 -23.83
C THR A 162 -0.59 1.40 -23.67
N GLU A 163 -1.38 1.11 -24.70
CA GLU A 163 -2.84 1.21 -24.66
C GLU A 163 -3.46 0.19 -23.69
N GLU A 164 -2.99 -1.06 -23.70
CA GLU A 164 -3.40 -2.08 -22.73
C GLU A 164 -3.10 -1.66 -21.28
N LYS A 165 -1.98 -0.98 -21.04
CA LYS A 165 -1.65 -0.44 -19.70
C LYS A 165 -2.59 0.70 -19.31
N LEU A 166 -2.86 1.63 -20.22
CA LEU A 166 -3.78 2.75 -19.97
C LEU A 166 -5.20 2.25 -19.71
N ASN A 167 -5.68 1.28 -20.50
CA ASN A 167 -7.00 0.66 -20.30
C ASN A 167 -7.09 -0.04 -18.94
N LYS A 168 -6.03 -0.74 -18.50
CA LYS A 168 -5.98 -1.35 -17.17
C LYS A 168 -6.05 -0.33 -16.03
N ILE A 169 -5.41 0.84 -16.20
CA ILE A 169 -5.46 1.92 -15.21
C ILE A 169 -6.87 2.52 -15.19
N ALA A 170 -7.44 2.87 -16.35
CA ALA A 170 -8.76 3.47 -16.44
C ALA A 170 -9.89 2.58 -15.87
N VAL A 171 -9.79 1.26 -16.02
CA VAL A 171 -10.75 0.31 -15.44
C VAL A 171 -10.64 0.24 -13.92
N LYS A 172 -9.42 0.27 -13.37
CA LYS A 172 -9.20 0.29 -11.92
C LYS A 172 -9.74 1.56 -11.29
N ASP A 173 -9.42 2.72 -11.86
CA ASP A 173 -9.88 4.01 -11.34
C ASP A 173 -11.41 4.09 -11.35
N ARG A 174 -12.08 3.60 -12.40
CA ARG A 174 -13.55 3.52 -12.45
C ARG A 174 -14.14 2.63 -11.36
N HIS A 175 -13.52 1.48 -11.11
CA HIS A 175 -13.98 0.55 -10.08
C HIS A 175 -13.80 1.13 -8.68
N ASP A 176 -12.66 1.77 -8.42
CA ASP A 176 -12.38 2.42 -7.14
C ASP A 176 -13.34 3.58 -6.86
N ILE A 177 -13.63 4.41 -7.88
CA ILE A 177 -14.63 5.49 -7.77
C ILE A 177 -16.03 4.92 -7.48
N GLN A 178 -16.43 3.83 -8.15
CA GLN A 178 -17.72 3.17 -7.89
C GLN A 178 -17.79 2.61 -6.46
N ASN A 179 -16.74 1.94 -6.00
CA ASN A 179 -16.68 1.37 -4.65
C ASN A 179 -16.75 2.47 -3.58
N MET A 180 -16.05 3.59 -3.79
CA MET A 180 -16.13 4.73 -2.88
C MET A 180 -17.53 5.36 -2.85
N ALA A 181 -18.19 5.50 -4.01
CA ALA A 181 -19.55 6.02 -4.09
C ALA A 181 -20.55 5.10 -3.38
N GLU A 182 -20.42 3.78 -3.53
CA GLU A 182 -21.25 2.79 -2.87
C GLU A 182 -21.06 2.80 -1.35
N GLN A 183 -19.81 2.87 -0.87
CA GLN A 183 -19.52 3.01 0.56
C GLN A 183 -20.13 4.28 1.14
N GLN A 184 -20.04 5.40 0.43
CA GLN A 184 -20.64 6.65 0.88
C GLN A 184 -22.18 6.56 0.93
N ALA A 185 -22.81 5.91 -0.04
CA ALA A 185 -24.24 5.67 -0.05
C ALA A 185 -24.68 4.80 1.15
N GLU A 186 -23.93 3.74 1.44
CA GLU A 186 -24.21 2.84 2.57
C GLU A 186 -24.04 3.55 3.93
N ILE A 187 -22.99 4.36 4.09
CA ILE A 187 -22.81 5.20 5.30
C ILE A 187 -24.00 6.14 5.50
N ASN A 188 -24.46 6.78 4.43
CA ASN A 188 -25.60 7.69 4.48
C ASN A 188 -26.90 6.96 4.85
N ARG A 189 -27.12 5.76 4.29
CA ARG A 189 -28.25 4.89 4.62
C ARG A 189 -28.25 4.50 6.09
N GLN A 190 -27.11 4.04 6.61
CA GLN A 190 -26.97 3.66 8.02
C GLN A 190 -27.20 4.83 8.98
N LYS A 191 -26.75 6.05 8.61
CA LYS A 191 -27.01 7.26 9.40
C LYS A 191 -28.50 7.59 9.45
N LEU A 192 -29.21 7.46 8.34
CA LEU A 192 -30.66 7.69 8.29
C LEU A 192 -31.41 6.65 9.13
N GLU A 193 -31.04 5.38 9.00
CA GLU A 193 -31.64 4.28 9.76
C GLU A 193 -31.47 4.47 11.26
N LYS A 194 -30.27 4.85 11.73
CA LYS A 194 -30.02 5.19 13.14
C LYS A 194 -30.93 6.33 13.62
N LYS A 195 -31.10 7.39 12.84
CA LYS A 195 -31.99 8.52 13.20
C LYS A 195 -33.46 8.08 13.32
N ILE A 196 -33.92 7.22 12.42
CA ILE A 196 -35.28 6.68 12.47
C ILE A 196 -35.43 5.81 13.72
N GLN A 197 -34.48 4.91 13.98
CA GLN A 197 -34.49 4.04 15.16
C GLN A 197 -34.55 4.85 16.46
N THR A 198 -33.66 5.83 16.66
CA THR A 198 -33.66 6.66 17.87
C THR A 198 -34.97 7.43 18.06
N THR A 199 -35.55 7.95 16.97
CA THR A 199 -36.83 8.66 17.01
C THR A 199 -37.98 7.71 17.38
N THR A 200 -38.00 6.51 16.80
CA THR A 200 -39.03 5.50 17.11
C THR A 200 -38.92 4.99 18.54
N GLU A 201 -37.71 4.78 19.06
CA GLU A 201 -37.47 4.41 20.45
C GLU A 201 -37.92 5.50 21.42
N SER A 202 -37.57 6.76 21.14
CA SER A 202 -38.00 7.90 21.96
C SER A 202 -39.52 8.03 21.99
N ARG A 203 -40.17 7.88 20.83
CA ARG A 203 -41.64 7.87 20.72
C ARG A 203 -42.27 6.71 21.49
N LYS A 204 -41.70 5.51 21.41
CA LYS A 204 -42.18 4.33 22.16
C LYS A 204 -42.05 4.55 23.67
N LYS A 205 -40.92 5.07 24.15
CA LYS A 205 -40.71 5.40 25.56
C LYS A 205 -41.77 6.38 26.07
N TYR A 206 -41.99 7.47 25.35
CA TYR A 206 -43.00 8.46 25.70
C TYR A 206 -44.42 7.87 25.79
N LEU A 207 -44.81 7.03 24.82
CA LEU A 207 -46.12 6.37 24.84
C LEU A 207 -46.26 5.38 26.01
N ASN A 208 -45.20 4.65 26.34
CA ASN A 208 -45.20 3.73 27.48
C ASN A 208 -45.33 4.48 28.81
N GLU A 209 -44.59 5.57 29.00
CA GLU A 209 -44.71 6.43 30.19
C GLU A 209 -46.12 7.01 30.34
N LEU A 210 -46.74 7.41 29.23
CA LEU A 210 -48.13 7.90 29.25
C LEU A 210 -49.12 6.80 29.64
N GLN A 211 -48.96 5.60 29.09
CA GLN A 211 -49.79 4.44 29.46
C GLN A 211 -49.61 4.07 30.93
N GLU A 212 -48.40 4.12 31.46
CA GLU A 212 -48.11 3.84 32.86
C GLU A 212 -48.79 4.86 33.79
N LYS A 213 -48.70 6.16 33.47
CA LYS A 213 -49.43 7.21 34.20
C LYS A 213 -50.94 7.01 34.20
N LEU A 214 -51.50 6.57 33.08
CA LEU A 214 -52.94 6.25 32.97
C LEU A 214 -53.31 5.03 33.82
N LYS A 215 -52.49 3.97 33.82
CA LYS A 215 -52.70 2.79 34.67
C LYS A 215 -52.68 3.15 36.16
N VAL A 216 -51.69 3.94 36.60
CA VAL A 216 -51.60 4.40 38.00
C VAL A 216 -52.85 5.18 38.41
N ARG A 217 -53.38 6.05 37.54
CA ARG A 217 -54.66 6.76 37.79
C ARG A 217 -55.85 5.81 37.89
N GLU A 218 -55.91 4.80 37.04
CA GLU A 218 -56.99 3.79 37.07
C GLU A 218 -56.92 2.95 38.35
N GLU A 219 -55.73 2.51 38.76
CA GLU A 219 -55.52 1.78 40.01
C GLU A 219 -55.89 2.63 41.24
N TYR A 220 -55.50 3.91 41.25
CA TYR A 220 -55.91 4.84 42.30
C TYR A 220 -57.43 4.99 42.35
N ALA A 221 -58.09 5.15 41.20
CA ALA A 221 -59.55 5.22 41.13
C ALA A 221 -60.23 3.93 41.64
N LYS A 222 -59.67 2.75 41.36
CA LYS A 222 -60.15 1.47 41.90
C LYS A 222 -60.04 1.44 43.43
N LYS A 223 -58.87 1.78 43.99
CA LYS A 223 -58.66 1.86 45.45
C LYS A 223 -59.62 2.84 46.13
N VAL A 224 -59.91 3.98 45.51
CA VAL A 224 -60.88 4.96 46.04
C VAL A 224 -62.31 4.37 46.05
N ARG A 225 -62.72 3.67 44.97
CA ARG A 225 -64.03 3.00 44.92
C ARG A 225 -64.15 1.89 45.97
N GLU A 226 -63.11 1.07 46.13
CA GLU A 226 -63.04 0.02 47.16
C GLU A 226 -63.14 0.62 48.57
N ARG A 227 -62.38 1.68 48.86
CA ARG A 227 -62.47 2.41 50.14
C ARG A 227 -63.89 2.93 50.38
N LYS A 228 -64.53 3.49 49.36
CA LYS A 228 -65.91 4.00 49.47
C LYS A 228 -66.89 2.86 49.77
N GLN A 229 -66.80 1.73 49.05
CA GLN A 229 -67.63 0.56 49.31
C GLN A 229 -67.45 0.01 50.74
N MET A 230 -66.22 -0.01 51.25
CA MET A 230 -65.96 -0.42 52.64
C MET A 230 -66.61 0.51 53.68
N LEU A 231 -66.64 1.82 53.42
CA LEU A 231 -67.31 2.80 54.28
C LEU A 231 -68.85 2.66 54.22
N ASP A 232 -69.40 2.50 53.02
CA ASP A 232 -70.85 2.33 52.82
C ASP A 232 -71.35 1.00 53.43
N ASN A 233 -70.49 -0.04 53.49
CA ASN A 233 -70.79 -1.33 54.14
C ASN A 233 -70.58 -1.33 55.67
N GLY A 234 -70.36 -0.16 56.30
CA GLY A 234 -70.45 0.01 57.75
C GLY A 234 -69.21 -0.37 58.56
N PHE A 235 -68.00 -0.38 57.99
CA PHE A 235 -66.77 -0.56 58.76
C PHE A 235 -66.36 0.75 59.46
N PRO A 236 -66.37 0.83 60.81
CA PRO A 236 -65.91 2.01 61.52
C PRO A 236 -64.38 2.08 61.47
N PHE A 237 -63.83 3.16 60.94
CA PHE A 237 -62.39 3.40 61.01
C PHE A 237 -62.01 3.68 62.47
N TYR A 238 -61.24 2.79 63.08
CA TYR A 238 -60.41 3.14 64.23
C TYR A 238 -59.44 4.24 63.76
N ALA A 239 -59.63 5.45 64.28
CA ALA A 239 -58.70 6.54 64.08
C ALA A 239 -57.35 6.12 64.66
N LEU A 240 -56.33 5.98 63.80
CA LEU A 240 -54.95 5.88 64.28
C LEU A 240 -54.60 7.24 64.91
N PRO A 241 -54.02 7.27 66.12
CA PRO A 241 -53.66 8.50 66.79
C PRO A 241 -52.57 9.21 65.98
N ASN A 242 -52.78 10.50 65.77
CA ASN A 242 -51.79 11.41 65.20
C ASN A 242 -50.46 11.23 65.95
N GLY A 243 -49.41 10.85 65.22
CA GLY A 243 -48.05 10.79 65.74
C GLY A 243 -47.57 12.18 66.12
N ALA A 244 -47.00 12.27 67.31
CA ALA A 244 -46.16 13.36 67.78
C ALA A 244 -44.83 13.41 66.99
N ASP A 245 -44.33 14.64 66.83
CA ASP A 245 -42.97 15.11 66.52
C ASP A 245 -42.13 14.41 65.43
#